data_AF-A0AA88Y7J1-F1
#
_entry.id   AF-A0AA88Y7J1-F1
#
_cell.length_a   1.000
_cell.length_b   1.000
_cell.length_c   1.000
_cell.angle_alpha   90.00
_cell.angle_beta   90.00
_cell.angle_gamma   90.00
#
_symmetry.space_group_name_H-M   'P 1'
#
loop_
_entity.id
_entity.type
_entity.pdbx_description
1 polymer ?
#
loop_
_entity_poly.entity_id
_entity_poly.type
_entity_poly.pdbx_seq_one_letter_code
_entity_poly.pdbx_strand_id
1 'polypeptide(L)'
;MAGLQTTFTDISHQMNISKHDLQSTNNLLTSEQQLAAKLLAKLSTKEELLNQTKEELANVLGLAKTELDKLRDQLLTSSKTLAKCQGTVDIPQVGVSGDYDISYCGFEDSNDLNCGFTITNAGSSSYVHWARTSSKVHSSTGPSHDHTYGTPHGHYMMADAYYQSQHSSSSSVYDTFLTSKTFKPATNYCLRFWYNMYGRDIRPINVFVKINGGRGNPVLTLNGPSSTSWKLAQVEIDHEYTQHSFQFVIEASSDAHYSYSYHSYGSTKNYVKQYGNVAIDDVFVANTTCKDIPVCPPNAYKRQNADNTTSCYTFHTSGATWFHAADTCKTDSHEGHLVVIDSDDEQQFLVNTIQSDITLMTAGQNGFYTNGNDQGSEGTYQWTDSGVATTIKYFNWHQGQPNDVGSSQDCILMQYPDDGYKWGDVNCDEKHPFICEMTY
;
A
#
# COMPACT_ATOMS: atom_id res chain seq x y z
N MET A 1 67.05 -38.68 -32.09
CA MET A 1 65.88 -39.36 -32.69
C MET A 1 65.74 -40.81 -32.23
N ALA A 2 66.78 -41.65 -32.29
CA ALA A 2 66.70 -43.05 -31.83
C ALA A 2 66.35 -43.20 -30.33
N GLY A 3 66.86 -42.34 -29.44
CA GLY A 3 66.59 -42.43 -27.99
C GLY A 3 65.18 -42.01 -27.56
N LEU A 4 64.53 -41.07 -28.26
CA LEU A 4 63.16 -40.63 -27.94
C LEU A 4 62.13 -41.71 -28.29
N GLN A 5 62.39 -42.47 -29.36
CA GLN A 5 61.56 -43.58 -29.79
C GLN A 5 61.52 -44.69 -28.74
N THR A 6 62.67 -44.97 -28.10
CA THR A 6 62.80 -46.00 -27.06
C THR A 6 62.04 -45.62 -25.80
N THR A 7 62.19 -44.37 -25.33
CA THR A 7 61.48 -43.89 -24.13
C THR A 7 59.96 -43.84 -24.30
N PHE A 8 59.48 -43.50 -25.51
CA PHE A 8 58.06 -43.55 -25.84
C PHE A 8 57.51 -45.00 -25.84
N THR A 9 58.33 -45.96 -26.25
CA THR A 9 57.96 -47.38 -26.31
C THR A 9 57.86 -47.98 -24.90
N ASP A 10 58.79 -47.62 -24.00
CA ASP A 10 58.81 -48.10 -22.62
C ASP A 10 57.64 -47.55 -21.77
N ILE A 11 57.28 -46.27 -21.96
CA ILE A 11 56.13 -45.66 -21.27
C ILE A 11 54.80 -46.24 -21.76
N SER A 12 54.65 -46.47 -23.07
CA SER A 12 53.46 -47.13 -23.65
C SER A 12 53.30 -48.57 -23.14
N HIS A 13 54.41 -49.28 -22.90
CA HIS A 13 54.40 -50.63 -22.35
C HIS A 13 54.03 -50.66 -20.86
N GLN A 14 54.48 -49.69 -20.05
CA GLN A 14 54.13 -49.59 -18.61
C GLN A 14 52.68 -49.19 -18.36
N MET A 15 52.05 -48.47 -19.28
CA MET A 15 50.67 -48.01 -19.16
C MET A 15 49.64 -48.97 -19.77
N ASN A 16 50.07 -50.02 -20.48
CA ASN A 16 49.22 -50.96 -21.23
C ASN A 16 48.23 -50.27 -22.20
N ILE A 17 48.59 -49.07 -22.70
CA ILE A 17 47.80 -48.31 -23.68
C ILE A 17 48.49 -48.48 -25.03
N SER A 18 47.80 -49.09 -25.98
CA SER A 18 48.33 -49.26 -27.33
C SER A 18 48.50 -47.90 -28.00
N LYS A 19 49.55 -47.72 -28.79
CA LYS A 19 49.73 -46.55 -29.68
C LYS A 19 48.48 -46.29 -30.54
N HIS A 20 47.76 -47.35 -30.88
CA HIS A 20 46.47 -47.31 -31.56
C HIS A 20 45.39 -46.58 -30.75
N ASP A 21 45.30 -46.83 -29.44
CA ASP A 21 44.28 -46.26 -28.57
C ASP A 21 44.51 -44.76 -28.32
N LEU A 22 45.78 -44.35 -28.23
CA LEU A 22 46.17 -42.93 -28.19
C LEU A 22 45.80 -42.22 -29.50
N GLN A 23 46.04 -42.85 -30.65
CA GLN A 23 45.61 -42.30 -31.95
C GLN A 23 44.09 -42.21 -32.05
N SER A 24 43.37 -43.24 -31.59
CA SER A 24 41.90 -43.25 -31.59
C SER A 24 41.33 -42.15 -30.70
N THR A 25 41.89 -41.95 -29.51
CA THR A 25 41.49 -40.88 -28.57
C THR A 25 41.79 -39.49 -29.14
N ASN A 26 42.96 -39.31 -29.76
CA ASN A 26 43.31 -38.04 -30.39
C ASN A 26 42.38 -37.71 -31.58
N ASN A 27 42.00 -38.72 -32.37
CA ASN A 27 41.05 -38.55 -33.46
C ASN A 27 39.64 -38.19 -32.95
N LEU A 28 39.18 -38.83 -31.86
CA LEU A 28 37.92 -38.49 -31.19
C LEU A 28 37.94 -37.06 -30.65
N LEU A 29 38.99 -36.67 -29.93
CA LEU A 29 39.15 -35.31 -29.41
C LEU A 29 39.15 -34.26 -30.53
N THR A 30 39.84 -34.55 -31.64
CA THR A 30 39.85 -33.67 -32.81
C THR A 30 38.45 -33.55 -33.44
N SER A 31 37.70 -34.65 -33.48
CA SER A 31 36.33 -34.66 -34.00
C SER A 31 35.36 -33.88 -33.11
N GLU A 32 35.51 -33.96 -31.78
CA GLU A 32 34.73 -33.19 -30.81
C GLU A 32 35.07 -31.70 -30.87
N GLN A 33 36.36 -31.35 -31.00
CA GLN A 33 36.78 -29.96 -31.21
C GLN A 33 36.20 -29.36 -32.49
N GLN A 34 36.15 -30.13 -33.58
CA GLN A 34 35.50 -29.71 -34.82
C GLN A 34 33.97 -29.55 -34.67
N LEU A 35 33.32 -30.40 -33.88
CA LEU A 35 31.89 -30.28 -33.59
C LEU A 35 31.60 -29.05 -32.71
N ALA A 36 32.42 -28.80 -31.68
CA ALA A 36 32.32 -27.62 -30.82
C ALA A 36 32.52 -26.33 -31.63
N ALA A 37 33.51 -26.29 -32.54
CA ALA A 37 33.72 -25.15 -33.43
C ALA A 37 32.51 -24.90 -34.35
N LYS A 38 31.88 -25.97 -34.88
CA LYS A 38 30.65 -25.87 -35.68
C LYS A 38 29.46 -25.35 -34.85
N LEU A 39 29.34 -25.76 -33.59
CA LEU A 39 28.29 -25.30 -32.69
C LEU A 39 28.48 -23.82 -32.32
N LEU A 40 29.71 -23.40 -32.01
CA LEU A 40 30.05 -22.00 -31.74
C LEU A 40 29.74 -21.10 -32.93
N ALA A 41 30.08 -21.54 -34.15
CA ALA A 41 29.71 -20.80 -35.36
C ALA A 41 28.18 -20.65 -35.48
N LYS A 42 27.41 -21.72 -35.24
CA LYS A 42 25.93 -21.66 -35.25
C LYS A 42 25.38 -20.73 -34.17
N LEU A 43 25.97 -20.72 -32.98
CA LEU A 43 25.59 -19.84 -31.88
C LEU A 43 25.84 -18.36 -32.21
N SER A 44 27.02 -18.05 -32.74
CA SER A 44 27.36 -16.69 -33.19
C SER A 44 26.39 -16.19 -34.27
N THR A 45 26.03 -17.04 -35.25
CA THR A 45 25.02 -16.66 -36.26
C THR A 45 23.63 -16.43 -35.66
N LYS A 46 23.25 -17.19 -34.62
CA LYS A 46 21.97 -16.98 -33.93
C LYS A 46 21.97 -15.69 -33.10
N GLU A 47 23.09 -15.35 -32.48
CA GLU A 47 23.25 -14.11 -31.72
C GLU A 47 23.17 -12.88 -32.63
N GLU A 48 23.79 -12.95 -33.81
CA GLU A 48 23.68 -11.91 -34.84
C GLU A 48 22.24 -11.74 -35.31
N LEU A 49 21.53 -12.84 -35.59
CA LEU A 49 20.11 -12.80 -35.97
C LEU A 49 19.23 -12.22 -34.84
N LEU A 50 19.51 -12.55 -33.59
CA LEU A 50 18.79 -12.01 -32.43
C LEU A 50 18.99 -10.49 -32.32
N ASN A 51 20.22 -10.01 -32.48
CA ASN A 51 20.52 -8.58 -32.44
C ASN A 51 19.85 -7.83 -33.60
N GLN A 52 19.87 -8.40 -34.80
CA GLN A 52 19.14 -7.85 -35.94
C GLN A 52 17.62 -7.78 -35.68
N THR A 53 17.03 -8.85 -35.13
CA THR A 53 15.60 -8.89 -34.80
C THR A 53 15.24 -7.84 -33.74
N LYS A 54 16.12 -7.59 -32.76
CA LYS A 54 15.94 -6.55 -31.74
C LYS A 54 15.92 -5.15 -32.36
N GLU A 55 16.83 -4.86 -33.28
CA GLU A 55 16.88 -3.57 -33.98
C GLU A 55 15.63 -3.36 -34.86
N GLU A 56 15.21 -4.39 -35.60
CA GLU A 56 13.99 -4.36 -36.40
C GLU A 56 12.75 -4.10 -35.52
N LEU A 57 12.65 -4.78 -34.37
CA LEU A 57 11.55 -4.56 -33.42
C LEU A 57 11.56 -3.14 -32.83
N ALA A 58 12.73 -2.62 -32.46
CA ALA A 58 12.88 -1.25 -31.97
C ALA A 58 12.44 -0.21 -33.01
N ASN A 59 12.77 -0.44 -34.28
CA ASN A 59 12.33 0.41 -35.39
C ASN A 59 10.81 0.34 -35.59
N VAL A 60 10.22 -0.87 -35.59
CA VAL A 60 8.76 -1.04 -35.68
C VAL A 60 8.04 -0.35 -34.53
N LEU A 61 8.57 -0.44 -33.31
CA LEU A 61 8.00 0.20 -32.14
C LEU A 61 8.08 1.74 -32.22
N GLY A 62 9.21 2.28 -32.70
CA GLY A 62 9.36 3.72 -32.94
C GLY A 62 8.39 4.26 -33.98
N LEU A 63 8.16 3.50 -35.06
CA LEU A 63 7.17 3.83 -36.08
C LEU A 63 5.75 3.77 -35.53
N ALA A 64 5.40 2.72 -34.78
CA ALA A 64 4.10 2.57 -34.14
C ALA A 64 3.80 3.71 -33.17
N LYS A 65 4.78 4.10 -32.34
CA LYS A 65 4.67 5.25 -31.42
C LYS A 65 4.42 6.56 -32.17
N THR A 66 5.18 6.79 -33.24
CA THR A 66 5.03 8.00 -34.07
C THR A 66 3.62 8.07 -34.69
N GLU A 67 3.08 6.93 -35.15
CA GLU A 67 1.74 6.88 -35.72
C GLU A 67 0.64 7.07 -34.66
N LEU A 68 0.85 6.52 -33.45
CA LEU A 68 -0.02 6.73 -32.30
C LEU A 68 -0.08 8.22 -31.91
N ASP A 69 1.07 8.89 -31.86
CA ASP A 69 1.16 10.33 -31.54
C ASP A 69 0.41 11.18 -32.59
N LYS A 70 0.54 10.84 -33.88
CA LYS A 70 -0.24 11.48 -34.94
C LYS A 70 -1.74 11.27 -34.78
N LEU A 71 -2.17 10.04 -34.47
CA LEU A 71 -3.59 9.74 -34.25
C LEU A 71 -4.14 10.50 -33.04
N ARG A 72 -3.35 10.63 -31.97
CA ARG A 72 -3.69 11.43 -30.79
C ARG A 72 -3.87 12.91 -31.14
N ASP A 73 -2.96 13.48 -31.90
CA ASP A 73 -3.05 14.87 -32.34
C ASP A 73 -4.22 15.11 -33.29
N GLN A 74 -4.52 14.15 -34.18
CA GLN A 74 -5.70 14.17 -35.03
C GLN A 74 -6.99 14.09 -34.22
N LEU A 75 -7.04 13.26 -33.18
CA LEU A 75 -8.19 13.14 -32.29
C LEU A 75 -8.42 14.44 -31.50
N LEU A 76 -7.35 15.02 -30.94
CA LEU A 76 -7.40 16.32 -30.26
C LEU A 76 -7.89 17.44 -31.18
N THR A 77 -7.41 17.46 -32.41
CA THR A 77 -7.80 18.46 -33.42
C THR A 77 -9.25 18.27 -33.85
N SER A 78 -9.67 17.02 -34.04
CA SER A 78 -11.06 16.66 -34.39
C SER A 78 -12.02 16.99 -33.24
N SER A 79 -11.62 16.74 -31.99
CA SER A 79 -12.37 17.12 -30.78
C SER A 79 -12.53 18.64 -30.68
N LYS A 80 -11.47 19.42 -30.92
CA LYS A 80 -11.53 20.90 -30.93
C LYS A 80 -12.39 21.45 -32.07
N THR A 81 -12.43 20.76 -33.20
CA THR A 81 -13.25 21.13 -34.35
C THR A 81 -14.72 20.80 -34.12
N LEU A 82 -15.00 19.63 -33.54
CA LEU A 82 -16.35 19.24 -33.10
C LEU A 82 -16.93 20.23 -32.08
N ALA A 83 -16.11 20.68 -31.12
CA ALA A 83 -16.47 21.71 -30.14
C ALA A 83 -16.79 23.08 -30.76
N LYS A 84 -16.25 23.41 -31.95
CA LYS A 84 -16.57 24.65 -32.69
C LYS A 84 -17.82 24.50 -33.56
N CYS A 85 -18.14 23.30 -34.02
CA CYS A 85 -19.32 23.03 -34.86
C CYS A 85 -20.61 22.86 -34.04
N GLN A 86 -20.50 22.49 -32.77
CA GLN A 86 -21.60 22.52 -31.80
C GLN A 86 -21.72 23.92 -31.21
N GLY A 87 -22.37 24.83 -31.92
CA GLY A 87 -22.76 26.13 -31.36
C GLY A 87 -23.55 25.91 -30.06
N THR A 88 -23.07 26.49 -28.95
CA THR A 88 -23.72 26.64 -27.64
C THR A 88 -25.04 25.89 -27.48
N VAL A 89 -24.92 24.59 -27.26
CA VAL A 89 -25.90 23.81 -26.50
C VAL A 89 -25.11 23.34 -25.30
N ASP A 90 -25.59 23.70 -24.11
CA ASP A 90 -25.11 23.17 -22.83
C ASP A 90 -25.33 21.65 -22.82
N ILE A 91 -24.41 20.92 -23.45
CA ILE A 91 -24.14 19.54 -23.11
C ILE A 91 -23.39 19.64 -21.78
N PRO A 92 -23.85 18.98 -20.71
CA PRO A 92 -23.10 18.94 -19.46
C PRO A 92 -21.69 18.49 -19.79
N GLN A 93 -20.74 19.39 -19.60
CA GLN A 93 -19.35 19.03 -19.53
C GLN A 93 -19.27 17.99 -18.42
N VAL A 94 -19.09 16.72 -18.75
CA VAL A 94 -18.54 15.77 -17.77
C VAL A 94 -17.14 16.30 -17.52
N GLY A 95 -17.02 17.04 -16.41
CA GLY A 95 -15.78 17.67 -16.00
C GLY A 95 -14.73 16.61 -15.72
N VAL A 96 -13.90 16.31 -16.71
CA VAL A 96 -12.60 15.70 -16.46
C VAL A 96 -11.66 16.84 -16.05
N SER A 97 -11.85 17.34 -14.84
CA SER A 97 -10.90 18.06 -13.96
C SER A 97 -11.67 18.83 -12.87
N GLY A 98 -12.38 18.11 -12.00
CA GLY A 98 -12.43 18.56 -10.62
C GLY A 98 -11.10 18.12 -10.03
N ASP A 99 -10.12 19.00 -9.94
CA ASP A 99 -8.91 18.72 -9.17
C ASP A 99 -9.36 18.70 -7.71
N TYR A 100 -9.74 17.50 -7.24
CA TYR A 100 -10.19 17.33 -5.87
C TYR A 100 -8.98 17.63 -4.96
N ASP A 101 -9.13 18.61 -4.07
CA ASP A 101 -8.13 18.88 -3.06
C ASP A 101 -8.30 17.82 -1.98
N ILE A 102 -7.46 16.79 -2.05
CA ILE A 102 -7.41 15.67 -1.12
C ILE A 102 -6.36 15.98 -0.05
N SER A 103 -6.74 15.79 1.21
CA SER A 103 -5.83 15.78 2.34
C SER A 103 -5.97 14.46 3.06
N TYR A 104 -4.88 13.70 3.09
CA TYR A 104 -4.79 12.42 3.80
C TYR A 104 -3.80 12.52 4.97
N CYS A 105 -4.06 11.75 6.02
CA CYS A 105 -3.16 11.58 7.15
C CYS A 105 -3.38 10.19 7.79
N GLY A 106 -2.46 9.26 7.53
CA GLY A 106 -2.31 8.00 8.26
C GLY A 106 -1.34 8.08 9.44
N PHE A 107 -0.85 9.29 9.79
CA PHE A 107 0.11 9.51 10.88
C PHE A 107 1.48 8.83 10.73
N GLU A 108 1.88 8.44 9.54
CA GLU A 108 3.13 7.69 9.30
C GLU A 108 4.37 8.54 8.99
N ASP A 109 4.18 9.80 8.56
CA ASP A 109 5.30 10.66 8.16
C ASP A 109 6.18 11.06 9.35
N SER A 110 7.41 10.57 9.36
CA SER A 110 8.43 10.93 10.35
C SER A 110 8.80 12.43 10.39
N ASN A 111 8.55 13.18 9.32
CA ASN A 111 8.82 14.62 9.24
C ASN A 111 7.65 15.49 9.71
N ASP A 112 6.43 14.96 9.65
CA ASP A 112 5.20 15.61 10.14
C ASP A 112 4.31 14.56 10.83
N LEU A 113 4.72 14.19 12.05
CA LEU A 113 4.11 13.10 12.83
C LEU A 113 2.59 13.24 13.02
N ASN A 114 2.05 14.44 12.91
CA ASN A 114 0.63 14.72 13.10
C ASN A 114 -0.03 15.30 11.84
N CYS A 115 0.62 15.35 10.68
CA CYS A 115 0.11 15.96 9.45
C CYS A 115 -0.44 17.39 9.63
N GLY A 116 0.21 18.18 10.49
CA GLY A 116 -0.24 19.54 10.86
C GLY A 116 -1.45 19.61 11.80
N PHE A 117 -1.94 18.49 12.34
CA PHE A 117 -2.92 18.51 13.43
C PHE A 117 -2.30 19.05 14.72
N THR A 118 -3.11 19.81 15.45
CA THR A 118 -2.73 20.39 16.75
C THR A 118 -3.59 19.77 17.85
N ILE A 119 -2.94 19.45 18.97
CA ILE A 119 -3.59 18.88 20.14
C ILE A 119 -3.84 20.02 21.12
N THR A 120 -5.09 20.23 21.51
CA THR A 120 -5.46 21.20 22.55
C THR A 120 -6.38 20.54 23.55
N ASN A 121 -6.34 21.01 24.79
CA ASN A 121 -7.14 20.43 25.85
C ASN A 121 -8.00 21.52 26.51
N ALA A 122 -9.21 21.15 26.96
CA ALA A 122 -10.17 22.11 27.54
C ALA A 122 -9.80 22.65 28.94
N GLY A 123 -8.63 22.29 29.50
CA GLY A 123 -8.23 22.69 30.86
C GLY A 123 -6.76 22.46 31.19
N SER A 124 -6.27 23.15 32.22
CA SER A 124 -4.85 23.31 32.61
C SER A 124 -4.18 22.06 33.23
N SER A 125 -4.81 20.87 33.19
CA SER A 125 -4.22 19.60 33.66
C SER A 125 -4.89 18.38 33.02
N SER A 126 -4.82 18.28 31.70
CA SER A 126 -5.57 17.31 30.91
C SER A 126 -4.83 15.98 30.81
N TYR A 127 -5.32 14.98 31.55
CA TYR A 127 -4.75 13.62 31.62
C TYR A 127 -5.27 12.69 30.51
N VAL A 128 -6.33 13.07 29.79
CA VAL A 128 -6.66 12.51 28.46
C VAL A 128 -6.11 13.48 27.43
N HIS A 129 -5.21 13.00 26.60
CA HIS A 129 -4.66 13.74 25.48
C HIS A 129 -4.56 12.80 24.29
N TRP A 130 -4.90 13.31 23.11
CA TRP A 130 -4.52 12.65 21.88
C TRP A 130 -2.99 12.48 21.86
N ALA A 131 -2.52 11.26 21.62
CA ALA A 131 -1.13 10.93 21.48
C ALA A 131 -0.96 9.93 20.33
N ARG A 132 0.08 10.15 19.52
CA ARG A 132 0.47 9.21 18.47
C ARG A 132 1.08 7.96 19.11
N THR A 133 0.64 6.78 18.69
CA THR A 133 1.13 5.49 19.19
C THR A 133 1.10 4.45 18.07
N SER A 134 1.95 3.43 18.15
CA SER A 134 1.97 2.26 17.27
C SER A 134 1.50 0.98 17.96
N SER A 135 1.25 1.05 19.28
CA SER A 135 1.08 -0.13 20.12
C SER A 135 -0.18 -0.10 20.95
N LYS A 136 -0.72 -1.30 21.19
CA LYS A 136 -1.80 -1.53 22.13
C LYS A 136 -1.37 -1.15 23.55
N VAL A 137 -1.95 -0.10 24.11
CA VAL A 137 -1.60 0.39 25.45
C VAL A 137 -2.03 -0.58 26.56
N HIS A 138 -3.10 -1.37 26.34
CA HIS A 138 -3.60 -2.34 27.31
C HIS A 138 -4.06 -3.65 26.66
N SER A 139 -3.89 -4.77 27.35
CA SER A 139 -4.26 -6.10 26.83
C SER A 139 -5.73 -6.23 26.41
N SER A 140 -6.63 -5.39 26.94
CA SER A 140 -8.08 -5.48 26.73
C SER A 140 -8.70 -4.29 26.00
N THR A 141 -7.95 -3.24 25.66
CA THR A 141 -8.49 -2.03 25.03
C THR A 141 -7.59 -1.53 23.90
N GLY A 142 -8.17 -0.84 22.92
CA GLY A 142 -7.47 -0.30 21.76
C GLY A 142 -7.25 -1.31 20.64
N PRO A 143 -6.97 -0.81 19.42
CA PRO A 143 -6.67 -1.67 18.28
C PRO A 143 -5.34 -2.38 18.48
N SER A 144 -5.19 -3.56 17.87
CA SER A 144 -3.93 -4.32 17.93
C SER A 144 -2.83 -3.69 17.10
N HIS A 145 -3.20 -3.10 15.97
CA HIS A 145 -2.31 -2.48 14.99
C HIS A 145 -2.98 -1.21 14.45
N ASP A 146 -2.19 -0.38 13.78
CA ASP A 146 -2.70 0.75 13.01
C ASP A 146 -3.62 0.28 11.87
N HIS A 147 -4.36 1.20 11.26
CA HIS A 147 -5.22 0.88 10.12
C HIS A 147 -4.49 1.03 8.78
N THR A 148 -3.56 1.99 8.64
CA THR A 148 -2.82 2.29 7.40
C THR A 148 -2.11 1.05 6.86
N TYR A 149 -1.28 0.41 7.69
CA TYR A 149 -0.44 -0.75 7.38
C TYR A 149 -1.04 -2.04 7.91
N GLY A 150 -1.80 -1.98 9.01
CA GLY A 150 -2.31 -3.17 9.69
C GLY A 150 -1.22 -3.97 10.39
N THR A 151 -0.07 -3.36 10.70
CA THR A 151 1.10 -4.01 11.30
C THR A 151 1.58 -3.26 12.56
N PRO A 152 2.51 -3.81 13.35
CA PRO A 152 3.08 -3.11 14.51
C PRO A 152 3.91 -1.86 14.17
N HIS A 153 4.22 -1.63 12.88
CA HIS A 153 5.09 -0.54 12.44
C HIS A 153 4.34 0.76 12.17
N GLY A 154 3.02 0.70 11.95
CA GLY A 154 2.22 1.89 11.71
C GLY A 154 1.79 2.60 12.99
N HIS A 155 1.15 3.74 12.83
CA HIS A 155 0.84 4.68 13.88
C HIS A 155 -0.56 5.25 13.74
N TYR A 156 -1.16 5.56 14.88
CA TYR A 156 -2.48 6.16 14.93
C TYR A 156 -2.58 7.10 16.13
N MET A 157 -3.61 7.94 16.16
CA MET A 157 -3.86 8.82 17.30
C MET A 157 -4.75 8.12 18.31
N MET A 158 -4.34 8.08 19.58
CA MET A 158 -5.11 7.50 20.69
C MET A 158 -5.36 8.52 21.79
N ALA A 159 -6.57 8.51 22.35
CA ALA A 159 -6.92 9.15 23.61
C ALA A 159 -7.27 8.07 24.65
N ASP A 160 -6.48 7.99 25.73
CA ASP A 160 -6.61 6.94 26.75
C ASP A 160 -7.10 7.49 28.10
N ALA A 161 -8.23 6.96 28.59
CA ALA A 161 -8.81 7.34 29.88
C ALA A 161 -8.04 6.78 31.10
N TYR A 162 -7.09 5.86 30.92
CA TYR A 162 -6.31 5.22 31.99
C TYR A 162 -5.69 6.22 32.97
N TYR A 163 -5.05 7.27 32.45
CA TYR A 163 -4.30 8.24 33.26
C TYR A 163 -5.19 9.03 34.26
N GLN A 164 -6.49 9.12 34.02
CA GLN A 164 -7.41 9.85 34.91
C GLN A 164 -7.75 9.08 36.18
N SER A 165 -7.89 7.76 36.06
CA SER A 165 -8.31 6.87 37.15
C SER A 165 -7.30 6.75 38.31
N GLN A 166 -6.11 7.35 38.18
CA GLN A 166 -5.08 7.38 39.23
C GLN A 166 -5.03 8.69 40.04
N HIS A 167 -5.67 9.77 39.55
CA HIS A 167 -5.38 11.12 40.08
C HIS A 167 -6.60 12.02 40.33
N SER A 168 -7.84 11.58 40.07
CA SER A 168 -9.02 12.41 40.31
C SER A 168 -10.02 11.81 41.30
N SER A 169 -10.51 12.67 42.21
CA SER A 169 -11.62 12.41 43.13
C SER A 169 -12.92 13.14 42.73
N SER A 170 -12.96 13.78 41.55
CA SER A 170 -14.12 14.56 41.09
C SER A 170 -14.91 13.85 40.00
N SER A 171 -16.21 14.16 39.89
CA SER A 171 -17.12 13.74 38.81
C SER A 171 -16.93 14.56 37.52
N SER A 172 -15.69 14.92 37.19
CA SER A 172 -15.38 15.82 36.08
C SER A 172 -15.38 15.09 34.74
N VAL A 173 -15.77 15.79 33.68
CA VAL A 173 -15.57 15.37 32.30
C VAL A 173 -14.28 16.00 31.80
N TYR A 174 -13.49 15.24 31.06
CA TYR A 174 -12.25 15.71 30.47
C TYR A 174 -12.30 15.56 28.96
N ASP A 175 -11.95 16.63 28.26
CA ASP A 175 -11.98 16.69 26.80
C ASP A 175 -10.58 16.98 26.23
N THR A 176 -10.26 16.29 25.14
CA THR A 176 -9.09 16.55 24.30
C THR A 176 -9.51 16.72 22.85
N PHE A 177 -8.85 17.65 22.16
CA PHE A 177 -9.19 18.07 20.81
C PHE A 177 -8.02 17.85 19.88
N LEU A 178 -8.27 17.11 18.81
CA LEU A 178 -7.39 17.05 17.65
C LEU A 178 -7.94 18.00 16.58
N THR A 179 -7.21 19.09 16.31
CA THR A 179 -7.65 20.16 15.39
C THR A 179 -6.81 20.13 14.13
N SER A 180 -7.45 20.03 12.97
CA SER A 180 -6.79 19.97 11.67
C SER A 180 -6.12 21.29 11.27
N LYS A 181 -5.35 21.25 10.18
CA LYS A 181 -5.03 22.44 9.38
C LYS A 181 -6.30 23.16 8.90
N THR A 182 -6.15 24.40 8.47
CA THR A 182 -7.24 25.20 7.90
C THR A 182 -7.54 24.76 6.47
N PHE A 183 -8.78 24.40 6.19
CA PHE A 183 -9.30 24.14 4.86
C PHE A 183 -9.88 25.41 4.24
N LYS A 184 -9.76 25.54 2.92
CA LYS A 184 -10.27 26.68 2.16
C LYS A 184 -11.78 26.50 1.89
N PRO A 185 -12.51 27.59 1.58
CA PRO A 185 -13.89 27.46 1.15
C PRO A 185 -14.03 26.61 -0.12
N ALA A 186 -15.02 25.71 -0.14
CA ALA A 186 -15.43 24.94 -1.31
C ALA A 186 -16.92 24.57 -1.24
N THR A 187 -17.51 24.12 -2.34
CA THR A 187 -18.94 23.81 -2.39
C THR A 187 -19.33 22.69 -1.43
N ASN A 188 -18.52 21.63 -1.34
CA ASN A 188 -18.77 20.50 -0.45
C ASN A 188 -17.45 20.03 0.16
N TYR A 189 -17.56 19.35 1.28
CA TYR A 189 -16.47 18.58 1.85
C TYR A 189 -16.98 17.25 2.37
N CYS A 190 -16.17 16.21 2.21
CA CYS A 190 -16.35 14.94 2.86
C CYS A 190 -15.18 14.71 3.81
N LEU A 191 -15.49 14.35 5.05
CA LEU A 191 -14.53 13.83 6.03
C LEU A 191 -14.79 12.33 6.20
N ARG A 192 -13.74 11.53 6.02
CA ARG A 192 -13.69 10.10 6.35
C ARG A 192 -12.52 9.85 7.29
N PHE A 193 -12.68 8.94 8.23
CA PHE A 193 -11.60 8.47 9.08
C PHE A 193 -11.97 7.13 9.70
N TRP A 194 -10.96 6.33 10.03
CA TRP A 194 -11.15 5.10 10.77
C TRP A 194 -11.09 5.39 12.26
N TYR A 195 -11.93 4.71 13.03
CA TYR A 195 -11.97 4.87 14.47
C TYR A 195 -12.12 3.53 15.20
N ASN A 196 -11.55 3.49 16.39
CA ASN A 196 -11.70 2.44 17.38
C ASN A 196 -12.23 3.08 18.66
N MET A 197 -13.22 2.46 19.30
CA MET A 197 -13.72 2.97 20.57
C MET A 197 -14.23 1.82 21.43
N TYR A 198 -13.55 1.61 22.54
CA TYR A 198 -13.85 0.54 23.48
C TYR A 198 -13.73 1.04 24.93
N GLY A 199 -14.59 0.53 25.81
CA GLY A 199 -14.59 0.83 27.25
C GLY A 199 -15.81 1.64 27.69
N ARG A 200 -16.09 1.62 29.01
CA ARG A 200 -17.31 2.23 29.59
C ARG A 200 -17.14 3.69 29.98
N ASP A 201 -15.91 4.11 30.25
CA ASP A 201 -15.61 5.46 30.73
C ASP A 201 -15.36 6.45 29.57
N ILE A 202 -15.43 5.97 28.32
CA ILE A 202 -15.30 6.77 27.11
C ILE A 202 -16.67 7.29 26.68
N ARG A 203 -16.73 8.59 26.45
CA ARG A 203 -17.89 9.29 25.89
C ARG A 203 -17.88 9.25 24.37
N PRO A 204 -19.01 9.58 23.72
CA PRO A 204 -19.06 9.68 22.27
C PRO A 204 -17.96 10.58 21.69
N ILE A 205 -17.41 10.18 20.55
CA ILE A 205 -16.51 11.04 19.76
C ILE A 205 -17.38 12.07 19.06
N ASN A 206 -17.05 13.35 19.20
CA ASN A 206 -17.73 14.42 18.48
C ASN A 206 -16.79 15.04 17.45
N VAL A 207 -17.31 15.32 16.26
CA VAL A 207 -16.63 16.09 15.23
C VAL A 207 -17.32 17.42 15.06
N PHE A 208 -16.53 18.49 15.04
CA PHE A 208 -17.02 19.86 14.85
C PHE A 208 -16.34 20.50 13.64
N VAL A 209 -17.02 21.50 13.07
CA VAL A 209 -16.43 22.41 12.08
C VAL A 209 -16.24 23.78 12.74
N LYS A 210 -14.97 24.14 12.97
CA LYS A 210 -14.57 25.36 13.65
C LYS A 210 -14.38 26.50 12.65
N ILE A 211 -15.15 27.57 12.80
CA ILE A 211 -15.09 28.79 11.98
C ILE A 211 -14.86 29.99 12.89
N ASN A 212 -13.90 30.85 12.56
CA ASN A 212 -13.58 32.07 13.33
C ASN A 212 -13.38 31.83 14.84
N GLY A 213 -12.91 30.63 15.23
CA GLY A 213 -12.69 30.25 16.63
C GLY A 213 -13.88 29.53 17.31
N GLY A 214 -15.09 29.63 16.76
CA GLY A 214 -16.29 28.96 17.28
C GLY A 214 -16.51 27.58 16.67
N ARG A 215 -16.88 26.58 17.49
CA ARG A 215 -17.12 25.18 17.06
C ARG A 215 -18.58 24.87 16.69
N GLY A 216 -19.53 25.65 17.18
CA GLY A 216 -20.96 25.35 17.00
C GLY A 216 -21.38 24.00 17.61
N ASN A 217 -22.38 23.37 17.00
CA ASN A 217 -22.84 22.02 17.33
C ASN A 217 -21.99 20.95 16.60
N PRO A 218 -21.92 19.71 17.10
CA PRO A 218 -21.22 18.65 16.40
C PRO A 218 -21.91 18.32 15.06
N VAL A 219 -21.10 18.14 14.02
CA VAL A 219 -21.54 17.66 12.70
C VAL A 219 -21.63 16.14 12.63
N LEU A 220 -20.92 15.44 13.53
CA LEU A 220 -20.96 13.98 13.68
C LEU A 220 -20.75 13.61 15.16
N THR A 221 -21.52 12.64 15.65
CA THR A 221 -21.35 12.05 16.98
C THR A 221 -21.32 10.52 16.87
N LEU A 222 -20.24 9.89 17.32
CA LEU A 222 -20.04 8.44 17.31
C LEU A 222 -20.19 7.90 18.74
N ASN A 223 -21.19 7.05 19.01
CA ASN A 223 -21.49 6.53 20.35
C ASN A 223 -20.81 5.17 20.65
N GLY A 224 -20.55 4.85 21.94
CA GLY A 224 -19.84 3.62 22.37
C GLY A 224 -20.57 2.71 23.38
N PRO A 225 -20.13 1.43 23.55
CA PRO A 225 -19.09 0.71 22.79
C PRO A 225 -19.68 -0.37 21.85
N SER A 226 -18.90 -0.88 20.88
CA SER A 226 -19.13 -2.24 20.32
C SER A 226 -18.00 -2.86 19.49
N SER A 227 -16.74 -2.40 19.51
CA SER A 227 -15.66 -3.25 18.97
C SER A 227 -14.25 -2.77 19.33
N THR A 228 -13.30 -3.70 19.36
CA THR A 228 -11.86 -3.42 19.24
C THR A 228 -11.38 -3.45 17.78
N SER A 229 -12.28 -3.63 16.82
CA SER A 229 -12.00 -3.51 15.39
C SER A 229 -12.19 -2.06 14.91
N TRP A 230 -11.38 -1.67 13.93
CA TRP A 230 -11.54 -0.43 13.20
C TRP A 230 -12.91 -0.34 12.52
N LYS A 231 -13.51 0.86 12.55
CA LYS A 231 -14.77 1.18 11.88
C LYS A 231 -14.59 2.48 11.09
N LEU A 232 -15.20 2.55 9.91
CA LEU A 232 -15.21 3.77 9.12
C LEU A 232 -16.25 4.76 9.67
N ALA A 233 -15.82 6.00 9.91
CA ALA A 233 -16.67 7.15 10.11
C ALA A 233 -16.66 8.04 8.85
N GLN A 234 -17.81 8.62 8.54
CA GLN A 234 -18.02 9.44 7.35
C GLN A 234 -19.02 10.55 7.66
N VAL A 235 -18.72 11.78 7.22
CA VAL A 235 -19.66 12.90 7.27
C VAL A 235 -19.44 13.86 6.10
N GLU A 236 -20.52 14.19 5.41
CA GLU A 236 -20.57 15.28 4.43
C GLU A 236 -20.89 16.58 5.15
N ILE A 237 -20.14 17.63 4.85
CA ILE A 237 -20.23 18.91 5.55
C ILE A 237 -21.20 19.83 4.84
N ASP A 238 -22.16 20.35 5.60
CA ASP A 238 -23.14 21.30 5.09
C ASP A 238 -22.45 22.54 4.50
N HIS A 239 -22.94 22.97 3.33
CA HIS A 239 -22.46 24.13 2.60
C HIS A 239 -22.51 25.43 3.42
N GLU A 240 -23.34 25.53 4.47
CA GLU A 240 -23.30 26.66 5.40
C GLU A 240 -21.92 26.82 6.07
N TYR A 241 -21.28 25.70 6.41
CA TYR A 241 -19.95 25.73 7.05
C TYR A 241 -18.83 25.94 6.02
N THR A 242 -18.93 25.31 4.86
CA THR A 242 -17.84 25.27 3.86
C THR A 242 -17.68 26.57 3.06
N GLN A 243 -18.57 27.54 3.23
CA GLN A 243 -18.44 28.90 2.67
C GLN A 243 -17.30 29.73 3.31
N HIS A 244 -16.79 29.31 4.46
CA HIS A 244 -15.73 29.99 5.19
C HIS A 244 -14.48 29.12 5.25
N SER A 245 -13.33 29.71 5.57
CA SER A 245 -12.18 28.89 5.98
C SER A 245 -12.48 28.25 7.32
N PHE A 246 -12.25 26.95 7.45
CA PHE A 246 -12.63 26.18 8.64
C PHE A 246 -11.55 25.16 9.03
N GLN A 247 -11.67 24.61 10.25
CA GLN A 247 -10.88 23.48 10.73
C GLN A 247 -11.82 22.38 11.22
N PHE A 248 -11.47 21.11 11.00
CA PHE A 248 -12.10 20.01 11.71
C PHE A 248 -11.55 19.92 13.13
N VAL A 249 -12.42 19.65 14.10
CA VAL A 249 -12.04 19.38 15.48
C VAL A 249 -12.65 18.06 15.91
N ILE A 250 -11.82 17.08 16.22
CA ILE A 250 -12.24 15.78 16.75
C ILE A 250 -12.04 15.80 18.26
N GLU A 251 -13.14 15.72 18.99
CA GLU A 251 -13.20 15.68 20.46
C GLU A 251 -13.31 14.23 20.93
N ALA A 252 -12.38 13.84 21.81
CA ALA A 252 -12.53 12.66 22.64
C ALA A 252 -12.71 13.10 24.09
N SER A 253 -13.67 12.46 24.76
CA SER A 253 -14.02 12.78 26.13
C SER A 253 -14.13 11.52 26.98
N SER A 254 -13.89 11.66 28.28
CA SER A 254 -14.08 10.57 29.24
C SER A 254 -14.68 11.07 30.55
N ASP A 255 -15.40 10.19 31.22
CA ASP A 255 -15.86 10.41 32.59
C ASP A 255 -14.71 10.13 33.58
N ALA A 256 -14.57 10.97 34.60
CA ALA A 256 -13.68 10.69 35.72
C ALA A 256 -14.27 9.55 36.58
N HIS A 257 -13.64 8.38 36.58
CA HIS A 257 -14.08 7.27 37.41
C HIS A 257 -13.10 6.93 38.55
N TYR A 258 -13.65 6.85 39.77
CA TYR A 258 -12.93 6.49 40.99
C TYR A 258 -12.78 4.97 41.10
N SER A 259 -11.57 4.45 41.30
CA SER A 259 -11.39 3.07 41.76
C SER A 259 -11.61 3.02 43.28
N TYR A 260 -12.59 2.23 43.73
CA TYR A 260 -12.85 2.09 45.16
C TYR A 260 -13.18 0.65 45.53
N SER A 261 -12.73 0.27 46.72
CA SER A 261 -13.08 -1.00 47.36
C SER A 261 -14.15 -0.74 48.41
N TYR A 262 -15.22 -1.53 48.41
CA TYR A 262 -16.18 -1.55 49.52
C TYR A 262 -16.34 -2.93 50.11
N HIS A 263 -16.59 -2.94 51.42
CA HIS A 263 -16.95 -4.15 52.13
C HIS A 263 -18.48 -4.34 52.08
N SER A 264 -18.91 -5.50 51.61
CA SER A 264 -20.32 -5.91 51.60
C SER A 264 -20.40 -7.35 52.09
N TYR A 265 -21.20 -7.58 53.15
CA TYR A 265 -21.50 -8.92 53.71
C TYR A 265 -20.28 -9.83 53.90
N GLY A 266 -19.26 -9.38 54.63
CA GLY A 266 -18.07 -10.19 54.94
C GLY A 266 -17.11 -10.41 53.75
N SER A 267 -17.37 -9.78 52.60
CA SER A 267 -16.51 -9.82 51.43
C SER A 267 -16.04 -8.41 51.03
N THR A 268 -14.77 -8.27 50.69
CA THR A 268 -14.24 -7.06 50.04
C THR A 268 -14.55 -7.16 48.56
N LYS A 269 -15.42 -6.28 48.04
CA LYS A 269 -15.62 -6.13 46.60
C LYS A 269 -14.73 -5.01 46.10
N ASN A 270 -13.78 -5.37 45.24
CA ASN A 270 -12.98 -4.41 44.51
C ASN A 270 -13.71 -4.07 43.22
N TYR A 271 -14.09 -2.80 43.03
CA TYR A 271 -14.49 -2.34 41.70
C TYR A 271 -13.21 -2.11 40.89
N VAL A 272 -12.92 -3.03 39.98
CA VAL A 272 -11.73 -2.98 39.12
C VAL A 272 -12.07 -2.30 37.81
N LYS A 273 -11.23 -1.33 37.44
CA LYS A 273 -11.35 -0.42 36.30
C LYS A 273 -11.72 -1.12 34.98
N GLN A 274 -12.72 -0.58 34.28
CA GLN A 274 -12.97 -0.89 32.87
C GLN A 274 -12.43 0.26 32.04
N TYR A 275 -11.15 0.15 31.69
CA TYR A 275 -10.49 1.15 30.87
C TYR A 275 -11.19 1.28 29.53
N GLY A 276 -11.11 2.48 28.97
CA GLY A 276 -11.47 2.70 27.60
C GLY A 276 -10.51 3.63 26.92
N ASN A 277 -10.43 3.48 25.62
CA ASN A 277 -9.70 4.37 24.76
C ASN A 277 -10.50 4.63 23.48
N VAL A 278 -10.15 5.75 22.87
CA VAL A 278 -10.51 6.08 21.50
C VAL A 278 -9.22 6.06 20.70
N ALA A 279 -9.27 5.47 19.51
CA ALA A 279 -8.25 5.66 18.49
C ALA A 279 -8.89 6.16 17.20
N ILE A 280 -8.15 6.95 16.43
CA ILE A 280 -8.48 7.31 15.06
C ILE A 280 -7.27 7.17 14.15
N ASP A 281 -7.54 6.87 12.88
CA ASP A 281 -6.52 6.69 11.86
C ASP A 281 -7.08 7.05 10.47
N ASP A 282 -6.22 7.10 9.45
CA ASP A 282 -6.57 7.28 8.03
C ASP A 282 -7.53 8.47 7.81
N VAL A 283 -7.17 9.65 8.34
CA VAL A 283 -8.02 10.84 8.24
C VAL A 283 -7.95 11.40 6.82
N PHE A 284 -9.05 11.26 6.09
CA PHE A 284 -9.19 11.64 4.69
C PHE A 284 -10.22 12.76 4.53
N VAL A 285 -9.82 13.85 3.89
CA VAL A 285 -10.67 14.99 3.58
C VAL A 285 -10.61 15.26 2.09
N ALA A 286 -11.76 15.36 1.43
CA ALA A 286 -11.85 15.79 0.04
C ALA A 286 -12.89 16.90 -0.12
N ASN A 287 -12.62 17.88 -0.98
CA ASN A 287 -13.51 19.00 -1.31
C ASN A 287 -14.65 18.61 -2.27
N THR A 288 -15.34 17.51 -1.97
CA THR A 288 -16.47 16.96 -2.73
C THR A 288 -17.50 16.35 -1.79
N THR A 289 -18.63 15.88 -2.33
CA THR A 289 -19.61 15.11 -1.55
C THR A 289 -19.02 13.74 -1.22
N CYS A 290 -19.50 13.08 -0.17
CA CYS A 290 -18.97 11.75 0.18
C CYS A 290 -19.28 10.69 -0.89
N LYS A 291 -20.25 10.93 -1.77
CA LYS A 291 -20.64 10.03 -2.87
C LYS A 291 -19.82 10.25 -4.14
N ASP A 292 -19.30 11.47 -4.32
CA ASP A 292 -18.58 11.87 -5.53
C ASP A 292 -17.06 11.83 -5.34
N ILE A 293 -16.55 11.20 -4.28
CA ILE A 293 -15.13 10.89 -4.19
C ILE A 293 -14.84 9.84 -5.27
N PRO A 294 -13.96 10.12 -6.26
CA PRO A 294 -13.64 9.14 -7.27
C PRO A 294 -13.09 7.88 -6.62
N VAL A 295 -13.74 6.74 -6.83
CA VAL A 295 -13.19 5.47 -6.37
C VAL A 295 -11.92 5.16 -7.17
N CYS A 296 -11.99 5.28 -8.50
CA CYS A 296 -10.85 5.07 -9.38
C CYS A 296 -10.15 6.39 -9.72
N PRO A 297 -8.82 6.48 -9.48
CA PRO A 297 -8.00 7.56 -10.00
C PRO A 297 -8.11 7.68 -11.52
N PRO A 298 -7.94 8.90 -12.08
CA PRO A 298 -7.85 9.08 -13.51
C PRO A 298 -6.75 8.19 -14.11
N ASN A 299 -7.06 7.52 -15.23
CA ASN A 299 -6.17 6.60 -15.95
C ASN A 299 -5.85 5.27 -15.23
N ALA A 300 -6.51 4.94 -14.12
CA ALA A 300 -6.38 3.62 -13.52
C ALA A 300 -6.86 2.51 -14.50
N TYR A 301 -6.14 1.39 -14.52
CA TYR A 301 -6.53 0.19 -15.23
C TYR A 301 -7.72 -0.46 -14.51
N LYS A 302 -8.70 -0.98 -15.24
CA LYS A 302 -9.92 -1.54 -14.62
C LYS A 302 -10.06 -3.01 -14.92
N ARG A 303 -10.43 -3.78 -13.91
CA ARG A 303 -10.80 -5.19 -14.01
C ARG A 303 -12.19 -5.38 -13.42
N GLN A 304 -13.05 -6.10 -14.14
CA GLN A 304 -14.33 -6.54 -13.60
C GLN A 304 -14.13 -7.84 -12.83
N ASN A 305 -14.59 -7.87 -11.58
CA ASN A 305 -14.45 -9.01 -10.69
C ASN A 305 -15.61 -10.00 -10.85
N ALA A 306 -15.43 -11.23 -10.35
CA ALA A 306 -16.42 -12.30 -10.47
C ALA A 306 -17.73 -12.01 -9.70
N ASP A 307 -17.69 -11.15 -8.69
CA ASP A 307 -18.84 -10.72 -7.88
C ASP A 307 -19.54 -9.46 -8.42
N ASN A 308 -19.19 -9.03 -9.65
CA ASN A 308 -19.63 -7.81 -10.33
C ASN A 308 -19.10 -6.49 -9.73
N THR A 309 -18.18 -6.53 -8.77
CA THR A 309 -17.42 -5.33 -8.40
C THR A 309 -16.39 -4.99 -9.47
N THR A 310 -15.83 -3.79 -9.43
CA THR A 310 -14.73 -3.37 -10.32
C THR A 310 -13.52 -2.97 -9.48
N SER A 311 -12.39 -3.64 -9.69
CA SER A 311 -11.10 -3.22 -9.17
C SER A 311 -10.43 -2.24 -10.14
N CYS A 312 -9.81 -1.21 -9.59
CA CYS A 312 -9.02 -0.21 -10.29
C CYS A 312 -7.58 -0.26 -9.81
N TYR A 313 -6.62 -0.21 -10.75
CA TYR A 313 -5.21 -0.38 -10.46
C TYR A 313 -4.40 0.80 -11.00
N THR A 314 -3.57 1.37 -10.13
CA THR A 314 -2.60 2.41 -10.48
C THR A 314 -1.19 1.86 -10.26
N PHE A 315 -0.32 2.06 -11.24
CA PHE A 315 1.06 1.59 -11.19
C PHE A 315 2.00 2.76 -10.92
N HIS A 316 2.69 2.70 -9.78
CA HIS A 316 3.73 3.66 -9.43
C HIS A 316 5.08 3.09 -9.79
N THR A 317 5.72 3.68 -10.80
CA THR A 317 7.00 3.17 -11.34
C THR A 317 8.23 3.66 -10.58
N SER A 318 8.06 4.65 -9.70
CA SER A 318 9.14 5.16 -8.85
C SER A 318 9.25 4.29 -7.60
N GLY A 319 10.46 3.81 -7.30
CA GLY A 319 10.68 2.93 -6.16
C GLY A 319 10.44 3.59 -4.80
N ALA A 320 9.65 2.93 -3.96
CA ALA A 320 9.32 3.32 -2.59
C ALA A 320 9.52 2.11 -1.66
N THR A 321 9.67 2.34 -0.35
CA THR A 321 9.57 1.26 0.64
C THR A 321 8.13 0.75 0.70
N TRP A 322 7.90 -0.45 1.22
CA TRP A 322 6.55 -0.99 1.35
C TRP A 322 5.62 -0.06 2.15
N PHE A 323 6.14 0.52 3.23
CA PHE A 323 5.43 1.48 4.08
C PHE A 323 5.03 2.76 3.34
N HIS A 324 5.95 3.35 2.57
CA HIS A 324 5.64 4.56 1.80
C HIS A 324 4.70 4.26 0.62
N ALA A 325 4.81 3.07 0.04
CA ALA A 325 3.93 2.61 -1.02
C ALA A 325 2.49 2.44 -0.51
N ALA A 326 2.29 1.84 0.66
CA ALA A 326 0.98 1.72 1.31
C ALA A 326 0.33 3.10 1.59
N ASP A 327 1.10 4.04 2.14
CA ASP A 327 0.65 5.42 2.40
C ASP A 327 0.29 6.17 1.10
N THR A 328 1.06 5.94 0.03
CA THR A 328 0.77 6.52 -1.29
C THR A 328 -0.55 6.01 -1.84
N CYS A 329 -0.84 4.70 -1.73
CA CYS A 329 -2.12 4.17 -2.20
C CYS A 329 -3.34 4.75 -1.47
N LYS A 330 -3.21 5.03 -0.17
CA LYS A 330 -4.26 5.71 0.61
C LYS A 330 -4.44 7.18 0.22
N THR A 331 -3.39 7.81 -0.29
CA THR A 331 -3.44 9.17 -0.85
C THR A 331 -4.12 9.19 -2.22
N ASP A 332 -3.87 8.17 -3.05
CA ASP A 332 -4.51 8.04 -4.38
C ASP A 332 -6.04 7.96 -4.28
N SER A 333 -6.56 7.31 -3.24
CA SER A 333 -7.99 7.30 -2.92
C SER A 333 -8.26 6.83 -1.50
N HIS A 334 -9.43 7.22 -0.99
CA HIS A 334 -9.96 6.83 0.30
C HIS A 334 -10.18 5.31 0.49
N GLU A 335 -10.22 4.54 -0.59
CA GLU A 335 -10.31 3.06 -0.61
C GLU A 335 -9.05 2.42 -1.21
N GLY A 336 -8.01 3.22 -1.46
CA GLY A 336 -6.76 2.74 -2.03
C GLY A 336 -5.90 1.99 -1.02
N HIS A 337 -5.35 0.87 -1.44
CA HIS A 337 -4.36 0.08 -0.69
C HIS A 337 -3.36 -0.53 -1.69
N LEU A 338 -2.25 -1.09 -1.19
CA LEU A 338 -1.41 -1.94 -2.05
C LEU A 338 -2.24 -3.12 -2.58
N VAL A 339 -1.93 -3.61 -3.78
CA VAL A 339 -2.73 -4.65 -4.43
C VAL A 339 -2.81 -5.93 -3.59
N VAL A 340 -4.01 -6.50 -3.50
CA VAL A 340 -4.29 -7.80 -2.88
C VAL A 340 -4.57 -8.78 -4.01
N ILE A 341 -3.67 -9.73 -4.24
CA ILE A 341 -3.83 -10.67 -5.36
C ILE A 341 -4.49 -11.94 -4.83
N ASP A 342 -5.80 -12.08 -5.06
CA ASP A 342 -6.60 -13.16 -4.45
C ASP A 342 -6.92 -14.32 -5.40
N SER A 343 -6.54 -14.19 -6.67
CA SER A 343 -6.88 -15.13 -7.74
C SER A 343 -5.84 -15.16 -8.87
N ASP A 344 -5.76 -16.30 -9.56
CA ASP A 344 -4.92 -16.47 -10.76
C ASP A 344 -5.34 -15.52 -11.89
N ASP A 345 -6.65 -15.31 -12.05
CA ASP A 345 -7.21 -14.37 -13.04
C ASP A 345 -6.74 -12.93 -12.80
N GLU A 346 -6.65 -12.52 -11.53
CA GLU A 346 -6.12 -11.20 -11.16
C GLU A 346 -4.62 -11.10 -11.44
N GLN A 347 -3.86 -12.09 -10.98
CA GLN A 347 -2.42 -12.16 -11.24
C GLN A 347 -2.14 -12.03 -12.74
N GLN A 348 -2.87 -12.77 -13.58
CA GLN A 348 -2.68 -12.72 -15.03
C GLN A 348 -3.10 -11.37 -15.62
N PHE A 349 -4.15 -10.74 -15.10
CA PHE A 349 -4.53 -9.37 -15.51
C PHE A 349 -3.42 -8.36 -15.23
N LEU A 350 -2.80 -8.40 -14.05
CA LEU A 350 -1.69 -7.52 -13.68
C LEU A 350 -0.48 -7.75 -14.58
N VAL A 351 -0.10 -9.02 -14.80
CA VAL A 351 1.02 -9.39 -15.68
C VAL A 351 0.79 -8.93 -17.11
N ASN A 352 -0.40 -9.16 -17.67
CA ASN A 352 -0.75 -8.71 -19.02
C ASN A 352 -0.70 -7.19 -19.13
N THR A 353 -1.19 -6.48 -18.11
CA THR A 353 -1.14 -5.02 -18.05
C THR A 353 0.29 -4.52 -18.09
N ILE A 354 1.16 -5.07 -17.24
CA ILE A 354 2.59 -4.74 -17.22
C ILE A 354 3.26 -5.02 -18.56
N GLN A 355 3.01 -6.19 -19.16
CA GLN A 355 3.60 -6.59 -20.44
C GLN A 355 3.09 -5.79 -21.65
N SER A 356 1.95 -5.11 -21.51
CA SER A 356 1.37 -4.29 -22.58
C SER A 356 1.91 -2.85 -22.62
N ASP A 357 2.61 -2.40 -21.59
CA ASP A 357 3.14 -1.04 -21.47
C ASP A 357 4.66 -1.07 -21.22
N ILE A 358 5.44 -0.48 -22.15
CA ILE A 358 6.91 -0.47 -22.07
C ILE A 358 7.46 0.18 -20.79
N THR A 359 6.75 1.18 -20.23
CA THR A 359 7.12 1.86 -19.00
C THR A 359 6.95 0.91 -17.81
N LEU A 360 5.83 0.18 -17.78
CA LEU A 360 5.56 -0.81 -16.75
C LEU A 360 6.49 -2.02 -16.86
N MET A 361 6.78 -2.50 -18.08
CA MET A 361 7.78 -3.54 -18.31
C MET A 361 9.16 -3.15 -17.78
N THR A 362 9.55 -1.89 -17.97
CA THR A 362 10.85 -1.36 -17.50
C THR A 362 10.87 -1.28 -15.98
N ALA A 363 9.79 -0.75 -15.36
CA ALA A 363 9.67 -0.71 -13.91
C ALA A 363 9.66 -2.12 -13.30
N GLY A 364 8.95 -3.05 -13.94
CA GLY A 364 8.83 -4.45 -13.51
C GLY A 364 10.14 -5.24 -13.48
N GLN A 365 11.23 -4.73 -14.07
CA GLN A 365 12.58 -5.28 -13.86
C GLN A 365 13.02 -5.23 -12.39
N ASN A 366 12.42 -4.33 -11.60
CA ASN A 366 12.65 -4.24 -10.17
C ASN A 366 11.53 -4.91 -9.36
N GLY A 367 10.56 -5.56 -9.99
CA GLY A 367 9.38 -6.11 -9.30
C GLY A 367 8.40 -5.03 -8.79
N PHE A 368 7.22 -5.46 -8.38
CA PHE A 368 6.16 -4.60 -7.85
C PHE A 368 5.70 -5.05 -6.47
N TYR A 369 5.65 -4.15 -5.50
CA TYR A 369 5.09 -4.47 -4.19
C TYR A 369 3.59 -4.80 -4.29
N THR A 370 3.22 -5.80 -3.49
CA THR A 370 1.84 -6.14 -3.15
C THR A 370 1.58 -5.77 -1.68
N ASN A 371 0.34 -5.90 -1.23
CA ASN A 371 0.00 -5.68 0.18
C ASN A 371 0.52 -6.78 1.12
N GLY A 372 0.88 -7.94 0.59
CA GLY A 372 1.14 -9.12 1.39
C GLY A 372 2.40 -8.96 2.23
N ASN A 373 2.31 -9.35 3.51
CA ASN A 373 3.44 -9.30 4.44
C ASN A 373 3.25 -10.30 5.59
N ASP A 374 4.31 -10.61 6.33
CA ASP A 374 4.27 -11.42 7.55
C ASP A 374 4.84 -10.72 8.79
N GLN A 375 4.93 -9.38 8.76
CA GLN A 375 5.42 -8.54 9.86
C GLN A 375 4.68 -8.77 11.20
N GLY A 376 3.42 -9.22 11.15
CA GLY A 376 2.66 -9.56 12.34
C GLY A 376 3.07 -10.87 13.00
N SER A 377 3.60 -11.82 12.22
CA SER A 377 4.05 -13.14 12.68
C SER A 377 4.90 -13.82 11.62
N GLU A 378 6.21 -13.88 11.88
CA GLU A 378 7.22 -14.57 11.06
C GLU A 378 6.73 -15.90 10.46
N GLY A 379 6.89 -16.04 9.14
CA GLY A 379 6.52 -17.22 8.37
C GLY A 379 5.01 -17.37 8.10
N THR A 380 4.20 -16.35 8.43
CA THR A 380 2.74 -16.35 8.23
C THR A 380 2.29 -15.13 7.44
N TYR A 381 2.43 -15.19 6.11
CA TYR A 381 1.99 -14.12 5.21
C TYR A 381 0.48 -13.89 5.24
N GLN A 382 0.09 -12.62 5.28
CA GLN A 382 -1.27 -12.11 5.42
C GLN A 382 -1.47 -10.87 4.52
N TRP A 383 -2.73 -10.59 4.18
CA TRP A 383 -3.13 -9.29 3.64
C TRP A 383 -3.60 -8.38 4.77
N THR A 384 -3.21 -7.12 4.77
CA THR A 384 -3.49 -6.13 5.82
C THR A 384 -4.15 -4.85 5.30
N ASP A 385 -4.64 -4.86 4.06
CA ASP A 385 -5.29 -3.76 3.33
C ASP A 385 -6.41 -3.03 4.12
N SER A 386 -7.15 -3.79 4.93
CA SER A 386 -8.31 -3.32 5.70
C SER A 386 -8.00 -3.01 7.18
N GLY A 387 -6.72 -2.91 7.54
CA GLY A 387 -6.27 -2.76 8.93
C GLY A 387 -6.53 -4.00 9.81
N VAL A 388 -7.04 -5.09 9.22
CA VAL A 388 -7.24 -6.39 9.87
C VAL A 388 -6.57 -7.44 9.00
N ALA A 389 -5.64 -8.17 9.57
CA ALA A 389 -4.93 -9.20 8.85
C ALA A 389 -5.88 -10.33 8.40
N THR A 390 -5.86 -10.66 7.11
CA THR A 390 -6.60 -11.76 6.52
C THR A 390 -5.64 -12.80 5.95
N THR A 391 -6.04 -14.08 6.04
CA THR A 391 -5.21 -15.18 5.55
C THR A 391 -5.19 -15.22 4.02
N ILE A 392 -3.99 -15.31 3.45
CA ILE A 392 -3.80 -15.51 2.01
C ILE A 392 -4.31 -16.90 1.60
N LYS A 393 -5.17 -16.95 0.58
CA LYS A 393 -5.77 -18.20 0.06
C LYS A 393 -5.18 -18.63 -1.28
N TYR A 394 -4.74 -17.67 -2.08
CA TYR A 394 -4.09 -17.89 -3.35
C TYR A 394 -2.61 -17.58 -3.21
N PHE A 395 -1.74 -18.47 -3.71
CA PHE A 395 -0.30 -18.30 -3.63
C PHE A 395 0.31 -18.49 -5.02
N ASN A 396 1.21 -17.59 -5.40
CA ASN A 396 1.93 -17.67 -6.67
C ASN A 396 3.44 -17.54 -6.49
N TRP A 397 4.00 -18.23 -5.50
CA TRP A 397 5.44 -18.18 -5.20
C TRP A 397 6.31 -18.62 -6.37
N HIS A 398 7.42 -17.92 -6.55
CA HIS A 398 8.52 -18.32 -7.39
C HIS A 398 9.23 -19.55 -6.77
N GLN A 399 9.93 -20.33 -7.60
CA GLN A 399 10.60 -21.53 -7.12
C GLN A 399 11.67 -21.16 -6.06
N GLY A 400 11.53 -21.76 -4.87
CA GLY A 400 12.45 -21.52 -3.76
C GLY A 400 12.05 -20.37 -2.83
N GLN A 401 10.91 -19.71 -3.08
CA GLN A 401 10.35 -18.68 -2.21
C GLN A 401 9.16 -19.19 -1.36
N PRO A 402 8.87 -18.54 -0.21
CA PRO A 402 9.69 -17.51 0.43
C PRO A 402 10.96 -18.11 1.06
N ASN A 403 12.07 -17.38 1.04
CA ASN A 403 13.38 -17.88 1.49
C ASN A 403 13.96 -17.15 2.71
N ASP A 404 13.30 -16.07 3.14
CA ASP A 404 13.60 -15.28 4.33
C ASP A 404 15.11 -14.98 4.47
N VAL A 405 15.70 -14.39 3.42
CA VAL A 405 17.13 -14.09 3.42
C VAL A 405 17.45 -13.11 4.55
N GLY A 406 18.18 -13.62 5.54
CA GLY A 406 18.66 -12.83 6.65
C GLY A 406 17.64 -12.61 7.77
N SER A 407 16.50 -13.32 7.75
CA SER A 407 15.45 -13.17 8.78
C SER A 407 14.90 -11.75 8.85
N SER A 408 14.54 -11.22 7.67
CA SER A 408 14.10 -9.82 7.52
C SER A 408 13.29 -9.55 6.25
N GLN A 409 12.89 -10.60 5.51
CA GLN A 409 12.15 -10.44 4.25
C GLN A 409 10.66 -10.61 4.47
N ASP A 410 10.05 -9.54 4.97
CA ASP A 410 8.68 -9.65 5.48
C ASP A 410 7.61 -9.25 4.45
N CYS A 411 8.00 -8.77 3.26
CA CYS A 411 7.09 -8.18 2.28
C CYS A 411 7.03 -8.94 0.96
N ILE A 412 5.82 -9.17 0.44
CA ILE A 412 5.59 -9.87 -0.82
C ILE A 412 5.78 -8.92 -2.00
N LEU A 413 6.76 -9.28 -2.84
CA LEU A 413 7.05 -8.65 -4.12
C LEU A 413 6.60 -9.56 -5.26
N MET A 414 5.84 -9.00 -6.20
CA MET A 414 5.68 -9.60 -7.52
C MET A 414 7.00 -9.40 -8.29
N GLN A 415 7.78 -10.47 -8.46
CA GLN A 415 9.17 -10.45 -8.91
C GLN A 415 9.31 -10.04 -10.40
N TYR A 416 10.55 -10.05 -10.88
CA TYR A 416 10.95 -9.62 -12.22
C TYR A 416 10.51 -10.61 -13.32
N PRO A 417 10.60 -10.21 -14.61
CA PRO A 417 10.03 -10.99 -15.72
C PRO A 417 10.63 -12.38 -15.89
N ASP A 418 11.91 -12.58 -15.54
CA ASP A 418 12.57 -13.89 -15.65
C ASP A 418 11.95 -14.93 -14.70
N ASP A 419 11.37 -14.48 -13.59
CA ASP A 419 10.62 -15.32 -12.64
C ASP A 419 9.12 -15.41 -13.02
N GLY A 420 8.74 -14.84 -14.17
CA GLY A 420 7.37 -14.85 -14.67
C GLY A 420 6.41 -14.01 -13.82
N TYR A 421 6.91 -12.99 -13.12
CA TYR A 421 6.13 -12.18 -12.16
C TYR A 421 5.48 -13.02 -11.05
N LYS A 422 6.12 -14.12 -10.67
CA LYS A 422 5.75 -14.87 -9.47
C LYS A 422 6.20 -14.13 -8.21
N TRP A 423 5.69 -14.55 -7.07
CA TRP A 423 5.95 -13.87 -5.81
C TRP A 423 7.27 -14.29 -5.20
N GLY A 424 7.94 -13.36 -4.56
CA GLY A 424 8.99 -13.63 -3.59
C GLY A 424 8.89 -12.66 -2.44
N ASP A 425 9.66 -12.91 -1.41
CA ASP A 425 9.79 -12.08 -0.23
C ASP A 425 11.03 -11.18 -0.34
N VAL A 426 10.88 -9.94 0.11
CA VAL A 426 11.95 -8.94 0.15
C VAL A 426 11.88 -8.16 1.46
N ASN A 427 12.98 -7.50 1.80
CA ASN A 427 12.98 -6.64 2.97
C ASN A 427 12.10 -5.41 2.68
N CYS A 428 11.16 -5.11 3.57
CA CYS A 428 10.16 -4.05 3.37
C CYS A 428 10.76 -2.63 3.21
N ASP A 429 12.00 -2.42 3.62
CA ASP A 429 12.75 -1.16 3.44
C ASP A 429 13.41 -1.04 2.04
N GLU A 430 13.39 -2.09 1.23
CA GLU A 430 13.85 -2.03 -0.15
C GLU A 430 12.91 -1.16 -1.00
N LYS A 431 13.47 -0.50 -2.01
CA LYS A 431 12.72 0.44 -2.86
C LYS A 431 12.29 -0.24 -4.15
N HIS A 432 10.99 -0.50 -4.26
CA HIS A 432 10.39 -1.11 -5.44
C HIS A 432 9.24 -0.27 -5.99
N PRO A 433 8.99 -0.31 -7.31
CA PRO A 433 7.69 0.02 -7.87
C PRO A 433 6.56 -0.69 -7.13
N PHE A 434 5.34 -0.18 -7.24
CA PHE A 434 4.20 -0.76 -6.53
C PHE A 434 2.89 -0.55 -7.26
N ILE A 435 1.89 -1.35 -6.89
CA ILE A 435 0.56 -1.34 -7.49
C ILE A 435 -0.42 -0.99 -6.39
N CYS A 436 -1.17 0.08 -6.60
CA CYS A 436 -2.32 0.42 -5.78
C CYS A 436 -3.57 -0.19 -6.38
N GLU A 437 -4.45 -0.70 -5.53
CA GLU A 437 -5.75 -1.24 -5.85
C GLU A 437 -6.84 -0.50 -5.06
N MET A 438 -8.03 -0.41 -5.65
CA MET A 438 -9.28 -0.03 -5.00
C MET A 438 -10.46 -0.71 -5.69
N THR A 439 -11.50 -1.05 -4.93
CA THR A 439 -12.65 -1.82 -5.44
C THR A 439 -13.96 -1.11 -5.15
N TYR A 440 -14.91 -1.12 -6.09
CA TYR A 440 -16.26 -0.54 -5.91
C TYR A 440 -17.39 -1.33 -6.57
#